data_AF-A0A0H5NRV2-F1
#
_entry.id   AF-A0A0H5NRV2-F1
#
_cell.length_a   1.000
_cell.length_b   1.000
_cell.length_c   1.000
_cell.angle_alpha   90.00
_cell.angle_beta   90.00
_cell.angle_gamma   90.00
#
_symmetry.space_group_name_H-M   'P 1'
#
loop_
_entity.id
_entity.type
_entity.pdbx_description
1 polymer ?
#
loop_
_entity_poly.entity_id
_entity_poly.type
_entity_poly.pdbx_seq_one_letter_code
_entity_poly.pdbx_strand_id
1 'polypeptide(L)'
;MNISDREVRAAYHCVAEVYRRRQHNGAPIAGPIRHLYERLHTEISQGPADQPDPRIHSDEISTNTAAAILGCSPRWVRKIANDLDGIRVGRTWIFNRATVEEYAQARNAA
;
A
#
# COMPACT_ATOMS: atom_id res chain seq x y z
N MET A 1 15.73 -27.22 -2.87
CA MET A 1 14.27 -27.09 -2.96
C MET A 1 14.01 -25.91 -3.88
N ASN A 2 13.55 -26.15 -5.11
CA ASN A 2 13.26 -25.07 -6.06
C ASN A 2 11.85 -24.55 -5.77
N ILE A 3 11.76 -23.36 -5.21
CA ILE A 3 10.51 -22.64 -5.02
C ILE A 3 10.18 -21.96 -6.37
N SER A 4 8.99 -22.19 -6.89
CA SER A 4 8.53 -21.53 -8.12
C SER A 4 8.25 -20.04 -7.90
N ASP A 5 8.31 -19.23 -8.95
CA ASP A 5 8.05 -17.79 -8.88
C ASP A 5 6.66 -17.48 -8.25
N ARG A 6 5.66 -18.31 -8.56
CA ARG A 6 4.33 -18.24 -7.95
C ARG A 6 4.36 -18.47 -6.43
N GLU A 7 5.16 -19.44 -5.98
CA GLU A 7 5.31 -19.74 -4.56
C GLU A 7 6.12 -18.66 -3.84
N VAL A 8 7.13 -18.07 -4.49
CA VAL A 8 7.88 -16.90 -3.97
C VAL A 8 6.93 -15.72 -3.73
N ARG A 9 6.07 -15.40 -4.70
CA ARG A 9 5.06 -14.33 -4.57
C ARG A 9 4.04 -14.62 -3.48
N ALA A 10 3.52 -15.85 -3.42
CA ALA A 10 2.60 -16.25 -2.36
C ALA A 10 3.25 -16.11 -0.97
N ALA A 11 4.50 -16.56 -0.82
CA ALA A 11 5.26 -16.42 0.41
C ALA A 11 5.47 -14.94 0.78
N TYR A 12 5.78 -14.08 -0.19
CA TYR A 12 5.89 -12.64 0.04
C TYR A 12 4.59 -12.04 0.55
N HIS A 13 3.45 -12.34 -0.06
CA HIS A 13 2.17 -11.80 0.38
C HIS A 13 1.85 -12.21 1.83
N CYS A 14 2.08 -13.47 2.20
CA CYS A 14 1.90 -13.94 3.57
C CYS A 14 2.82 -13.20 4.55
N VAL A 15 4.11 -13.02 4.22
CA VAL A 15 5.06 -12.32 5.07
C VAL A 15 4.75 -10.83 5.17
N ALA A 16 4.36 -10.20 4.07
CA ALA A 16 3.96 -8.80 4.00
C ALA A 16 2.72 -8.53 4.85
N GLU A 17 1.73 -9.43 4.84
CA GLU A 17 0.54 -9.33 5.69
C GLU A 17 0.93 -9.35 7.18
N VAL A 18 1.75 -10.31 7.61
CA VAL A 18 2.22 -10.43 9.00
C VAL A 18 3.04 -9.20 9.40
N TYR A 19 3.90 -8.72 8.51
CA TYR A 19 4.73 -7.54 8.74
C TYR A 19 3.88 -6.28 8.93
N ARG A 20 2.95 -6.00 7.99
CA ARG A 20 2.03 -4.86 8.04
C ARG A 20 1.13 -4.92 9.27
N ARG A 21 0.57 -6.10 9.58
CA ARG A 21 -0.28 -6.30 10.76
C ARG A 21 0.47 -5.99 12.05
N ARG A 22 1.74 -6.40 12.17
CA ARG A 22 2.58 -6.08 13.34
C ARG A 22 2.92 -4.60 13.43
N GLN A 23 3.30 -3.98 12.31
CA GLN A 23 3.54 -2.52 12.28
C GLN A 23 2.29 -1.73 12.70
N HIS A 24 1.13 -2.08 12.15
CA HIS A 24 -0.13 -1.42 12.46
C HIS A 24 -0.52 -1.56 13.94
N ASN A 25 -0.20 -2.71 14.56
CA ASN A 25 -0.49 -2.96 15.97
C ASN A 25 0.60 -2.46 16.92
N GLY A 26 1.65 -1.78 16.41
CA GLY A 26 2.80 -1.35 17.22
C GLY A 26 3.56 -2.50 17.85
N ALA A 27 3.36 -3.73 17.35
CA ALA A 27 3.95 -4.93 17.91
C ALA A 27 5.37 -5.12 17.36
N PRO A 28 6.33 -5.60 18.17
CA PRO A 28 7.67 -5.87 17.69
C PRO A 28 7.64 -6.91 16.57
N ILE A 29 8.37 -6.61 15.50
CA ILE A 29 8.58 -7.52 14.37
C ILE A 29 9.79 -8.37 14.70
N ALA A 30 9.62 -9.70 14.71
CA ALA A 30 10.72 -10.62 14.92
C ALA A 30 11.77 -10.49 13.79
N GLY A 31 13.05 -10.48 14.15
CA GLY A 31 14.17 -10.34 13.20
C GLY A 31 14.09 -11.26 11.98
N PRO A 32 13.78 -12.56 12.14
CA PRO A 32 13.63 -13.47 11.01
C PRO A 32 12.52 -13.07 10.02
N ILE A 33 11.41 -12.50 10.51
CA ILE A 33 10.30 -12.04 9.67
C ILE A 33 10.71 -10.81 8.86
N ARG A 34 11.43 -9.88 9.50
CA ARG A 34 11.96 -8.69 8.81
C ARG A 34 12.95 -9.08 7.72
N HIS A 35 13.91 -9.95 8.04
CA HIS A 35 14.91 -10.42 7.08
C HIS A 35 14.28 -11.16 5.90
N LEU A 36 13.30 -12.03 6.18
CA LEU A 36 12.57 -12.74 5.13
C LEU A 36 11.75 -11.78 4.25
N TYR A 37 11.10 -10.78 4.85
CA TYR A 37 10.36 -9.76 4.12
C TYR A 37 11.27 -8.98 3.17
N GLU A 38 12.39 -8.46 3.67
CA GLU A 38 13.35 -7.69 2.87
C GLU A 38 13.88 -8.52 1.69
N ARG A 39 14.28 -9.77 1.95
CA ARG A 39 14.80 -10.67 0.91
C ARG A 39 13.77 -10.93 -0.20
N LEU A 40 12.55 -11.29 0.17
CA LEU A 40 11.47 -11.55 -0.80
C LEU A 40 11.03 -10.29 -1.53
N HIS A 41 11.05 -9.14 -0.86
CA HIS A 41 10.73 -7.85 -1.47
C HIS A 41 11.73 -7.48 -2.57
N THR A 42 13.04 -7.67 -2.32
CA THR A 42 14.08 -7.46 -3.33
C THR A 42 13.92 -8.41 -4.51
N GLU A 43 13.66 -9.69 -4.25
CA GLU A 43 13.53 -10.72 -5.29
C GLU A 43 12.35 -10.45 -6.23
N ILE A 44 11.19 -10.04 -5.67
CA ILE A 44 10.01 -9.67 -6.46
C ILE A 44 10.19 -8.34 -7.18
N SER A 45 10.91 -7.37 -6.58
CA SER A 45 11.15 -6.07 -7.21
C SER A 45 12.14 -6.13 -8.37
N GLN A 46 12.94 -7.20 -8.46
CA GLN A 46 13.94 -7.42 -9.53
C GLN A 46 13.45 -8.40 -10.61
N GLY A 47 12.27 -9.02 -10.46
CA GLY A 47 11.68 -9.90 -11.47
C GLY A 47 11.32 -9.15 -12.77
N PRO A 48 11.22 -9.85 -13.92
CA PRO A 48 10.85 -9.22 -15.18
C PRO A 48 9.45 -8.62 -15.05
N ALA A 49 9.36 -7.29 -15.22
CA ALA A 49 8.17 -6.45 -15.11
C ALA A 49 6.86 -7.25 -15.16
N ASP A 50 6.44 -7.70 -13.98
CA ASP A 50 5.28 -8.53 -13.82
C ASP A 50 4.06 -7.65 -14.10
N GLN A 51 3.26 -8.04 -15.09
CA GLN A 51 2.00 -7.37 -15.36
C GLN A 51 1.20 -7.33 -14.05
N PRO A 52 0.83 -6.15 -13.55
CA PRO A 52 0.12 -6.04 -12.29
C PRO A 52 -1.17 -6.84 -12.40
N ASP A 53 -1.41 -7.78 -11.47
CA ASP A 53 -2.73 -8.37 -11.28
C ASP A 53 -3.68 -7.19 -11.01
N PRO A 54 -4.66 -6.92 -11.88
CA PRO A 54 -5.54 -5.75 -11.76
C PRO A 54 -6.41 -5.77 -10.50
N ARG A 55 -6.34 -6.84 -9.69
CA ARG A 55 -7.07 -6.99 -8.42
C ARG A 55 -6.22 -6.71 -7.18
N ILE A 56 -4.89 -6.64 -7.30
CA ILE A 56 -4.01 -6.24 -6.21
C ILE A 56 -3.67 -4.77 -6.46
N HIS A 57 -4.55 -3.87 -6.03
CA HIS A 57 -4.28 -2.44 -6.04
C HIS A 57 -3.17 -2.13 -5.03
N SER A 58 -1.91 -2.25 -5.46
CA SER A 58 -0.71 -1.88 -4.70
C SER A 58 -0.63 -0.38 -4.39
N ASP A 59 -1.61 0.40 -4.84
CA ASP A 59 -1.67 1.84 -4.73
C ASP A 59 -2.70 2.33 -3.70
N GLU A 60 -3.26 1.43 -2.89
CA GLU A 60 -4.14 1.81 -1.79
C GLU A 60 -3.36 2.50 -0.65
N ILE A 61 -3.75 3.73 -0.33
CA ILE A 61 -3.10 4.57 0.66
C ILE A 61 -4.06 4.99 1.78
N SER A 62 -3.51 5.22 2.96
CA SER A 62 -4.26 5.68 4.13
C SER A 62 -4.61 7.17 4.03
N THR A 63 -5.57 7.63 4.85
CA THR A 63 -5.91 9.06 4.99
C THR A 63 -4.69 9.93 5.31
N ASN A 64 -3.76 9.44 6.14
CA ASN A 64 -2.57 10.20 6.52
C ASN A 64 -1.59 10.36 5.35
N THR A 65 -1.44 9.30 4.56
CA THR A 65 -0.62 9.32 3.35
C THR A 65 -1.23 10.25 2.30
N ALA A 66 -2.54 10.16 2.06
CA ALA A 66 -3.24 11.05 1.13
C ALA A 66 -3.15 12.53 1.56
N ALA A 67 -3.23 12.80 2.87
CA ALA A 67 -3.06 14.13 3.43
C ALA A 67 -1.67 14.72 3.16
N ALA A 68 -0.63 13.90 3.27
CA ALA A 68 0.74 14.31 2.96
C ALA A 68 0.92 14.65 1.46
N ILE A 69 0.33 13.87 0.57
CA ILE A 69 0.36 14.12 -0.88
C ILE A 69 -0.37 15.42 -1.23
N LEU A 70 -1.54 15.64 -0.62
CA LEU A 70 -2.39 16.82 -0.85
C LEU A 70 -1.93 18.08 -0.08
N GLY A 71 -0.89 17.98 0.76
CA GLY A 71 -0.40 19.06 1.59
C GLY A 71 -1.44 19.62 2.57
N CYS A 72 -2.35 18.78 3.09
CA CYS A 72 -3.50 19.20 3.87
C CYS A 72 -3.69 18.35 5.14
N SER A 73 -4.71 18.68 5.95
CA SER A 73 -5.01 17.91 7.15
C SER A 73 -5.78 16.61 6.83
N PRO A 74 -5.56 15.51 7.58
CA PRO A 74 -6.33 14.27 7.43
C PRO A 74 -7.85 14.45 7.60
N ARG A 75 -8.28 15.45 8.39
CA ARG A 75 -9.69 15.81 8.55
C ARG A 75 -10.28 16.36 7.24
N TRP A 76 -9.50 17.13 6.49
CA TRP A 76 -9.92 17.66 5.19
C TRP A 76 -10.01 16.55 4.15
N VAL A 77 -9.05 15.63 4.11
CA VAL A 77 -9.10 14.44 3.22
C VAL A 77 -10.37 13.61 3.45
N ARG A 78 -10.77 13.39 4.71
CA ARG A 78 -12.04 12.70 5.01
C ARG A 78 -13.28 13.45 4.53
N LYS A 79 -13.21 14.79 4.46
CA LYS A 79 -14.31 15.63 3.99
C LYS A 79 -14.48 15.51 2.48
N ILE A 80 -13.37 15.45 1.73
CA ILE A 80 -13.34 15.29 0.28
C ILE A 80 -13.20 13.82 -0.15
N ALA A 81 -13.51 12.87 0.75
CA ALA A 81 -13.21 11.47 0.50
C ALA A 81 -13.97 10.92 -0.72
N ASN A 82 -15.19 11.39 -0.97
CA ASN A 82 -15.97 11.04 -2.15
C ASN A 82 -15.34 11.59 -3.45
N ASP A 83 -14.67 12.74 -3.39
CA ASP A 83 -14.02 13.36 -4.56
C ASP A 83 -12.71 12.63 -4.93
N LEU A 84 -12.17 11.85 -3.99
CA LEU A 84 -10.93 11.07 -4.14
C LEU A 84 -11.20 9.57 -4.39
N ASP A 85 -12.45 9.21 -4.73
CA ASP A 85 -12.92 7.82 -4.83
C ASP A 85 -12.51 6.96 -3.61
N GLY A 86 -12.56 7.57 -2.43
CA GLY A 86 -12.21 6.90 -1.18
C GLY A 86 -13.18 5.76 -0.88
N ILE A 87 -12.63 4.61 -0.50
CA ILE A 87 -13.40 3.45 -0.06
C ILE A 87 -13.31 3.34 1.45
N ARG A 88 -14.46 3.14 2.09
CA ARG A 88 -14.52 2.91 3.53
C ARG A 88 -14.49 1.42 3.84
N VAL A 89 -13.37 0.94 4.39
CA VAL A 89 -13.21 -0.43 4.87
C VAL A 89 -13.31 -0.43 6.39
N GLY A 90 -14.50 -0.78 6.90
CA GLY A 90 -14.84 -0.72 8.32
C GLY A 90 -14.80 0.71 8.88
N ARG A 91 -13.79 0.99 9.71
CA ARG A 91 -13.57 2.32 10.34
C ARG A 91 -12.52 3.17 9.62
N THR A 92 -11.85 2.61 8.62
CA THR A 92 -10.71 3.25 7.94
C THR A 92 -11.10 3.67 6.53
N TRP A 93 -10.59 4.81 6.10
CA TRP A 93 -10.65 5.25 4.70
C TRP A 93 -9.39 4.83 3.97
N ILE A 94 -9.60 4.22 2.80
CA ILE A 94 -8.58 3.80 1.86
C ILE A 94 -8.80 4.59 0.58
N PHE A 95 -7.72 5.08 -0.01
CA PHE A 95 -7.75 5.88 -1.24
C PHE A 95 -6.83 5.26 -2.28
N ASN A 96 -7.15 5.43 -3.55
CA ASN A 96 -6.20 5.10 -4.61
C ASN A 96 -5.17 6.24 -4.74
N ARG A 97 -3.88 5.91 -4.69
CA ARG A 97 -2.79 6.89 -4.82
C ARG A 97 -2.86 7.68 -6.12
N ALA A 98 -3.11 7.02 -7.24
CA ALA A 98 -3.15 7.68 -8.55
C ALA A 98 -4.27 8.73 -8.60
N THR A 99 -5.46 8.39 -8.09
CA THR A 99 -6.59 9.34 -7.98
C THR A 99 -6.23 10.54 -7.08
N VAL A 100 -5.54 10.30 -5.97
CA VAL A 100 -5.11 11.37 -5.04
C VAL A 100 -4.06 12.28 -5.67
N GLU A 101 -3.11 11.72 -6.42
CA GLU A 101 -2.07 12.47 -7.13
C GLU A 101 -2.68 13.27 -8.30
N GLU A 102 -3.60 12.67 -9.07
CA GLU A 102 -4.34 13.35 -10.14
C GLU A 102 -5.16 14.53 -9.61
N TYR A 103 -5.86 14.33 -8.49
CA TYR A 103 -6.59 15.41 -7.82
C TYR A 103 -5.65 16.54 -7.36
N ALA A 104 -4.46 16.21 -6.85
CA ALA A 104 -3.46 17.21 -6.45
C ALA A 104 -2.99 18.04 -7.64
N GLN A 105 -2.76 17.40 -8.80
CA GLN A 105 -2.36 18.08 -10.04
C GLN A 105 -3.48 18.99 -10.55
N ALA A 106 -4.72 18.50 -10.61
CA ALA A 106 -5.87 19.29 -11.04
C ALA A 106 -6.10 20.52 -10.15
N ARG A 107 -5.86 20.40 -8.84
CA ARG A 107 -5.98 21.50 -7.87
C ARG A 107 -4.90 22.57 -8.03
N ASN A 108 -3.68 22.21 -8.42
CA ASN A 108 -2.58 23.16 -8.62
C ASN A 108 -2.62 23.84 -10.00
N ALA A 109 -3.35 23.28 -10.96
CA ALA A 109 -3.53 23.85 -12.30
C ALA A 109 -4.66 24.89 -12.38
N ALA A 110 -5.43 25.08 -11.30
CA ALA A 110 -6.53 26.03 -11.16
C ALA A 110 -6.15 27.19 -10.24
#